data_AF-G3H7N3-F1
#
_entry.id   AF-G3H7N3-F1
#
_cell.length_a   1.000
_cell.length_b   1.000
_cell.length_c   1.000
_cell.angle_alpha   90.00
_cell.angle_beta   90.00
_cell.angle_gamma   90.00
#
_symmetry.space_group_name_H-M   'P 1'
#
loop_
_entity.id
_entity.type
_entity.pdbx_description
1 polymer ?
#
loop_
_entity_poly.entity_id
_entity_poly.type
_entity_poly.pdbx_seq_one_letter_code
_entity_poly.pdbx_strand_id
1 'polypeptide(L)'
;MRCSQCRIAKYCSAKCQKKAWPDHKQECKCLKSCKPRYPPDSVRLLARVIVKLMDEKPSESEKLYSFYDLESNIQSLASRVSNYVLR
;
A
#
# COMPACT_ATOMS: atom_id res chain seq x y z
N MET A 1 -15.98 14.70 -1.53
CA MET A 1 -16.17 14.42 -0.08
C MET A 1 -14.93 13.78 0.52
N ARG A 2 -14.63 14.03 1.81
CA ARG A 2 -13.44 13.49 2.50
C ARG A 2 -13.86 12.52 3.59
N CYS A 3 -13.04 11.50 3.86
CA CYS A 3 -13.23 10.67 5.05
C CYS A 3 -13.22 11.55 6.30
N SER A 4 -14.28 11.50 7.12
CA SER A 4 -14.41 12.34 8.32
C SER A 4 -13.37 12.02 9.39
N GLN A 5 -12.90 10.76 9.43
CA GLN A 5 -11.95 10.27 10.44
C GLN A 5 -10.51 10.70 10.13
N CYS A 6 -9.94 10.27 8.99
CA CYS A 6 -8.56 10.61 8.65
C CYS A 6 -8.42 12.00 8.00
N ARG A 7 -9.47 12.48 7.31
CA ARG A 7 -9.46 13.70 6.47
C ARG A 7 -8.44 13.67 5.31
N ILE A 8 -7.89 12.50 4.97
CA ILE A 8 -6.90 12.30 3.90
C ILE A 8 -7.55 11.75 2.64
N ALA A 9 -8.24 10.61 2.75
CA ALA A 9 -8.90 10.01 1.60
C ALA A 9 -10.05 10.91 1.11
N LYS A 10 -10.07 11.18 -0.19
CA LYS A 10 -11.09 11.95 -0.90
C LYS A 10 -11.81 11.03 -1.87
N TYR A 11 -13.12 11.24 -2.01
CA TYR A 11 -14.01 10.47 -2.87
C TYR A 11 -14.93 11.41 -3.63
N CYS A 12 -15.32 11.02 -4.85
CA CYS A 12 -16.26 11.80 -5.66
C CYS A 12 -17.70 11.72 -5.12
N SER A 13 -18.09 10.62 -4.46
CA SER A 13 -19.46 10.37 -4.00
C SER A 13 -19.53 9.49 -2.75
N ALA A 14 -20.68 9.50 -2.07
CA ALA A 14 -20.91 8.68 -0.87
C ALA A 14 -20.87 7.19 -1.22
N LYS A 15 -21.31 6.86 -2.44
CA LYS A 15 -21.20 5.53 -3.04
C LYS A 15 -19.74 5.07 -3.11
N CYS A 16 -18.84 5.91 -3.63
CA CYS A 16 -17.41 5.59 -3.70
C CYS A 16 -16.76 5.49 -2.31
N GLN A 17 -17.13 6.38 -1.38
CA GLN A 17 -16.65 6.31 0.00
C GLN A 17 -17.08 5.00 0.67
N LYS A 18 -18.34 4.58 0.53
CA LYS A 18 -18.86 3.33 1.08
C LYS A 18 -18.19 2.11 0.44
N LYS A 19 -18.03 2.11 -0.89
CA LYS A 19 -17.38 1.01 -1.63
C LYS A 19 -15.91 0.83 -1.25
N ALA A 20 -15.20 1.93 -0.99
CA ALA A 20 -13.78 1.89 -0.61
C ALA A 20 -13.54 1.56 0.88
N TRP A 21 -14.59 1.55 1.71
CA TRP A 21 -14.44 1.40 3.16
C TRP A 21 -13.76 0.10 3.60
N PRO A 22 -14.04 -1.09 3.04
CA PRO A 22 -13.37 -2.33 3.43
C PRO A 22 -11.83 -2.22 3.36
N ASP A 23 -11.30 -1.68 2.26
CA ASP A 23 -9.86 -1.50 2.06
C ASP A 23 -9.30 -0.28 2.80
N HIS A 24 -10.10 0.76 3.01
CA HIS A 24 -9.67 1.98 3.71
C HIS A 24 -9.68 1.83 5.24
N LYS A 25 -10.54 0.96 5.80
CA LYS A 25 -10.81 0.90 7.25
C LYS A 25 -9.54 0.74 8.08
N GLN A 26 -8.63 -0.15 7.66
CA GLN A 26 -7.38 -0.39 8.39
C GLN A 26 -6.41 0.80 8.27
N GLU A 27 -6.15 1.29 7.05
CA GLU A 27 -5.23 2.44 6.86
C GLU A 27 -5.79 3.76 7.43
N CYS A 28 -7.10 3.90 7.61
CA CYS A 28 -7.73 5.13 8.08
C CYS A 28 -7.19 5.58 9.44
N LYS A 29 -6.99 4.63 10.36
CA LYS A 29 -6.43 4.90 11.71
C LYS A 29 -4.98 5.38 11.61
N CYS A 30 -4.16 4.71 10.80
CA CYS A 30 -2.76 5.07 10.58
C CYS A 30 -2.63 6.45 9.93
N LEU A 31 -3.41 6.74 8.88
CA LEU A 31 -3.41 8.05 8.22
C LEU A 31 -3.87 9.19 9.14
N LYS A 32 -4.72 8.89 10.12
CA LYS A 32 -5.12 9.86 11.15
C LYS A 32 -3.98 10.15 12.12
N SER A 33 -3.21 9.14 12.54
CA SER A 33 -2.10 9.30 13.50
C SER A 33 -0.84 9.88 12.88
N CYS A 34 -0.59 9.67 11.59
CA CYS A 34 0.61 10.17 10.91
C CYS A 34 0.61 11.68 10.64
N LYS A 35 -0.39 12.47 11.09
CA LYS A 35 -0.42 13.91 10.79
C LYS A 35 0.71 14.68 11.51
N PRO A 36 1.39 15.64 10.85
CA PRO A 36 1.27 16.04 9.43
C PRO A 36 2.17 15.25 8.47
N ARG A 37 2.95 14.28 8.96
CA ARG A 37 3.95 13.50 8.22
C ARG A 37 3.33 12.28 7.54
N TYR A 38 2.75 12.48 6.37
CA TYR A 38 2.21 11.38 5.58
C TYR A 38 3.32 10.47 5.05
N PRO A 39 3.08 9.13 5.02
CA PRO A 39 4.06 8.21 4.48
C PRO A 39 4.23 8.42 2.96
N PRO A 40 5.39 8.05 2.39
CA PRO A 40 5.55 7.93 0.95
C PRO A 40 4.51 7.00 0.34
N ASP A 41 4.19 7.20 -0.95
CA ASP A 41 3.17 6.41 -1.64
C ASP A 41 3.49 4.91 -1.65
N SER A 42 4.77 4.54 -1.78
CA SER A 42 5.24 3.15 -1.73
C SER A 42 4.95 2.49 -0.38
N VAL A 43 5.15 3.20 0.73
CA VAL A 43 4.86 2.71 2.08
C VAL A 43 3.36 2.50 2.26
N ARG A 44 2.54 3.44 1.79
CA ARG A 44 1.08 3.31 1.86
C ARG A 44 0.55 2.16 0.98
N LEU A 45 1.13 1.99 -0.21
CA LEU A 45 0.81 0.89 -1.12
C LEU A 45 1.14 -0.46 -0.47
N LEU A 46 2.36 -0.63 0.04
CA LEU A 46 2.79 -1.88 0.67
C LEU A 46 1.94 -2.22 1.88
N ALA A 47 1.56 -1.23 2.69
CA ALA A 47 0.64 -1.44 3.80
C ALA A 47 -0.72 -2.00 3.33
N ARG A 48 -1.27 -1.51 2.21
CA ARG A 48 -2.51 -2.05 1.63
C ARG A 48 -2.33 -3.47 1.10
N VAL A 49 -1.19 -3.78 0.48
CA VAL A 49 -0.86 -5.14 0.02
C VAL A 49 -0.84 -6.11 1.19
N ILE A 50 -0.11 -5.78 2.27
CA ILE A 50 -0.03 -6.63 3.48
C ILE A 50 -1.44 -6.90 4.04
N VAL A 51 -2.24 -5.85 4.22
CA VAL A 51 -3.62 -5.99 4.72
C VAL A 51 -4.48 -6.86 3.79
N LYS A 52 -4.30 -6.75 2.47
CA LYS A 52 -5.05 -7.55 1.50
C LYS A 52 -4.67 -9.03 1.57
N LEU A 53 -3.39 -9.34 1.70
CA LEU A 53 -2.88 -10.71 1.85
C LEU A 53 -3.33 -11.36 3.16
N MET A 54 -3.44 -10.57 4.25
CA MET A 54 -3.94 -11.05 5.54
C MET A 54 -5.44 -11.38 5.57
N ASP A 55 -6.23 -10.91 4.59
CA ASP A 55 -7.66 -11.29 4.49
C ASP A 55 -7.85 -12.71 3.96
N GLU A 56 -6.76 -13.40 3.56
CA GLU A 56 -6.69 -14.78 3.03
C GLU A 56 -7.66 -15.09 1.88
N LYS A 57 -8.27 -14.06 1.29
CA LYS A 57 -9.14 -14.17 0.12
C LYS A 57 -8.28 -14.03 -1.14
N PRO A 58 -8.26 -15.04 -2.01
CA PRO A 58 -7.58 -14.94 -3.29
C PRO A 58 -8.05 -13.71 -4.06
N SER A 59 -7.11 -12.98 -4.64
CA SER A 59 -7.42 -11.89 -5.55
C SER A 59 -7.40 -12.38 -6.99
N GLU A 60 -8.40 -12.01 -7.79
CA GLU A 60 -8.38 -12.27 -9.24
C GLU A 60 -7.17 -11.64 -9.93
N SER A 61 -6.57 -10.58 -9.37
CA SER A 61 -5.34 -9.99 -9.89
C SER A 61 -4.13 -10.91 -9.80
N GLU A 62 -4.18 -11.92 -8.93
CA GLU A 62 -3.09 -12.87 -8.68
C GLU A 62 -3.28 -14.21 -9.41
N LYS A 63 -4.28 -14.32 -10.31
CA LYS A 63 -4.62 -15.56 -11.00
C LYS A 63 -3.47 -16.14 -11.85
N LEU A 64 -2.65 -15.29 -12.45
CA LEU A 64 -1.52 -15.70 -13.29
C LEU A 64 -0.18 -15.64 -12.54
N TYR A 65 -0.07 -14.77 -11.55
CA TYR A 65 1.16 -14.50 -10.81
C TYR A 65 0.81 -13.83 -9.48
N SER A 66 1.28 -14.38 -8.36
CA SER A 66 1.00 -13.84 -7.03
C SER A 66 1.95 -12.70 -6.68
N PHE A 67 1.63 -11.94 -5.63
CA PHE A 67 2.55 -10.96 -5.06
C PHE A 67 3.90 -11.57 -4.66
N TYR A 68 3.90 -12.84 -4.21
CA TYR A 68 5.12 -13.54 -3.80
C TYR A 68 6.02 -13.93 -4.97
N ASP A 69 5.47 -14.02 -6.18
CA ASP A 69 6.23 -14.41 -7.36
C ASP A 69 6.97 -13.23 -7.99
N LEU A 70 6.63 -11.98 -7.63
CA LEU A 70 7.19 -10.78 -8.22
C LEU A 70 8.73 -10.68 -8.06
N GLU A 71 9.40 -10.31 -9.15
CA GLU A 71 10.86 -10.15 -9.16
C GLU A 71 11.32 -8.99 -8.25
N SER A 72 12.19 -9.32 -7.30
CA SER A 72 12.74 -8.38 -6.32
C SER A 72 13.97 -7.62 -6.82
N ASN A 73 14.65 -8.13 -7.86
CA ASN A 73 15.93 -7.68 -8.38
C ASN A 73 17.02 -7.54 -7.31
N ILE A 74 16.91 -8.26 -6.18
CA ILE A 74 17.77 -8.04 -5.00
C ILE A 74 19.26 -8.28 -5.30
N GLN A 75 19.57 -9.26 -6.16
CA GLN A 75 20.95 -9.56 -6.55
C GLN A 75 21.58 -8.42 -7.38
N SER A 76 20.81 -7.79 -8.26
CA SER A 76 21.25 -6.64 -9.07
C SER A 76 21.45 -5.39 -8.21
N LEU A 77 20.65 -5.22 -7.17
CA LEU A 77 20.83 -4.13 -6.21
C LEU A 77 22.11 -4.32 -5.39
N ALA A 78 22.39 -5.55 -4.92
CA ALA A 78 23.59 -5.85 -4.16
C ALA A 78 24.88 -5.53 -4.93
N SER A 79 24.95 -5.94 -6.20
CA SER A 79 26.13 -5.66 -7.05
C SER A 79 26.33 -4.16 -7.29
N ARG A 80 25.24 -3.40 -7.48
CA ARG A 80 25.31 -1.95 -7.64
C ARG A 80 25.80 -1.25 -6.39
N VAL A 81 25.28 -1.60 -5.21
CA VAL A 81 25.71 -0.99 -3.94
C VAL A 81 27.20 -1.27 -3.68
N SER A 82 27.66 -2.50 -3.89
CA SER A 82 29.08 -2.83 -3.77
C SER A 82 29.97 -1.96 -4.67
N ASN A 83 29.52 -1.67 -5.90
CA ASN A 83 30.26 -0.81 -6.83
C ASN A 83 30.26 0.69 -6.43
N TYR A 84 29.27 1.15 -5.68
CA TYR A 84 29.23 2.53 -5.15
C TYR A 84 30.11 2.71 -3.91
N VAL A 85 30.26 1.68 -3.07
CA VAL A 85 31.08 1.74 -1.84
C VAL A 85 32.59 1.59 -2.14
N LEU A 86 32.93 1.00 -3.30
CA LEU A 86 34.31 0.82 -3.76
C LEU A 86 34.85 1.98 -4.62
N ARG A 87 34.10 3.08 -4.76
CA ARG A 87 34.56 4.36 -5.32
C ARG A 87 34.68 5.39 -4.22
#